data_AF-A0A521PNE1-F1
#
_entry.id   AF-A0A521PNE1-F1
#
_cell.length_a   1.000
_cell.length_b   1.000
_cell.length_c   1.000
_cell.angle_alpha   90.00
_cell.angle_beta   90.00
_cell.angle_gamma   90.00
#
_symmetry.space_group_name_H-M   'P 1'
#
loop_
_entity.id
_entity.type
_entity.pdbx_description
1 polymer ?
#
loop_
_entity_poly.entity_id
_entity_poly.type
_entity_poly.pdbx_seq_one_letter_code
_entity_poly.pdbx_strand_id
1 'polypeptide(L)'
;MRTPAAAERVRYVGTADAAFADAVRARNPRAEVLTGAAEAAPVDVLAAEDLGRLLADPVASALLGHTQVLTSAIPGGTRDAGALLSDLTTRGFTMLHLQAVAEPDAYFDDIADDLVEPWRAGRLSAEPTPRALVAVARRGEGRPRLLLSMFTFAPNLMDIRTRLPAEAMRSEPEILLQHTRPVRQLPPAPLDQPKIFLLQRPAPPLDVEGWKNAMLARIREGWITVLEFDDHPALTARANNREMRDADWIRFSWAHAVQTSTPLLLDLFRQHNPETRLFPNAVFRLEKFPENLPKRVFYGAFGRGAHAVETAASLGPAIAEFPGVEFVVVGDRAVFDALPAVRKRYHEVLPYEDYLKLMGTCAISLSPIEASDLHAAKSDAKFLDAAARGVLTIASPTIYSDVIRHRENGLIAPAISDWAPTLAEALRDDDARRRMARNAWDYVRGSRMFADQVRARHDWYRDLWARREALNAAMLTRMNR
;
A
#
# COMPACT_ATOMS: atom_id res chain seq x y z
N MET A 1 6.21 8.81 14.71
CA MET A 1 4.97 9.61 14.74
C MET A 1 4.11 9.25 13.55
N ARG A 2 2.79 9.19 13.75
CA ARG A 2 1.80 8.81 12.72
C ARG A 2 1.37 10.07 11.96
N THR A 3 2.22 10.55 11.05
CA THR A 3 1.84 11.65 10.17
C THR A 3 1.05 11.13 8.97
N PRO A 4 -0.02 11.83 8.54
CA PRO A 4 -0.79 11.49 7.36
C PRO A 4 0.08 11.37 6.12
N ALA A 5 -0.04 10.26 5.38
CA ALA A 5 0.76 10.01 4.19
C ALA A 5 0.47 11.04 3.08
N ALA A 6 -0.76 11.53 2.98
CA ALA A 6 -1.15 12.54 1.99
C ALA A 6 -0.90 13.99 2.44
N ALA A 7 -0.22 14.22 3.56
CA ALA A 7 0.12 15.59 3.97
C ALA A 7 1.11 16.20 2.98
N GLU A 8 0.84 17.42 2.51
CA GLU A 8 1.69 18.14 1.56
C GLU A 8 2.62 19.09 2.30
N ARG A 9 2.17 19.68 3.41
CA ARG A 9 2.96 20.59 4.24
C ARG A 9 2.96 20.13 5.69
N VAL A 10 4.13 19.69 6.16
CA VAL A 10 4.32 19.16 7.52
C VAL A 10 5.31 20.02 8.27
N ARG A 11 4.90 20.55 9.42
CA ARG A 11 5.81 21.18 10.38
C ARG A 11 6.24 20.16 11.42
N TYR A 12 7.52 20.10 11.74
CA TYR A 12 8.06 19.27 12.80
C TYR A 12 8.70 20.10 13.90
N VAL A 13 8.31 19.83 15.15
CA VAL A 13 8.89 20.40 16.36
C VAL A 13 9.52 19.26 17.17
N GLY A 14 10.84 19.22 17.19
CA GLY A 14 11.61 18.22 17.93
C GLY A 14 13.10 18.31 17.61
N THR A 15 13.81 17.23 17.90
CA THR A 15 15.28 17.15 17.80
C THR A 15 15.77 16.34 16.62
N ALA A 16 14.91 15.52 16.00
CA ALA A 16 15.27 14.57 14.94
C ALA A 16 14.94 15.08 13.51
N ASP A 17 15.23 16.35 13.23
CA ASP A 17 14.82 17.08 12.01
C ASP A 17 15.04 16.31 10.70
N ALA A 18 16.30 15.91 10.45
CA ALA A 18 16.66 15.22 9.20
C ALA A 18 16.00 13.85 9.07
N ALA A 19 16.00 13.06 10.15
CA ALA A 19 15.42 11.73 10.16
C ALA A 19 13.89 11.76 9.99
N PHE A 20 13.22 12.74 10.62
CA PHE A 20 11.79 12.96 10.45
C PHE A 20 11.47 13.38 9.00
N ALA A 21 12.21 14.34 8.46
CA ALA A 21 12.01 14.82 7.09
C ALA A 21 12.22 13.71 6.05
N ASP A 22 13.28 12.90 6.20
CA ASP A 22 13.53 11.73 5.35
C ASP A 22 12.39 10.70 5.46
N ALA A 23 11.87 10.43 6.66
CA ALA A 23 10.77 9.49 6.87
C ALA A 23 9.42 9.96 6.28
N VAL A 24 9.16 11.28 6.28
CA VAL A 24 7.99 11.88 5.62
C VAL A 24 8.17 11.82 4.09
N ARG A 25 9.31 12.28 3.58
CA ARG A 25 9.60 12.31 2.14
C ARG A 25 9.69 10.92 1.52
N ALA A 26 10.10 9.90 2.27
CA ALA A 26 10.04 8.53 1.79
C ALA A 26 8.59 8.10 1.45
N ARG A 27 7.58 8.53 2.23
CA ARG A 27 6.16 8.17 2.00
C ARG A 27 5.47 9.13 1.03
N ASN A 28 5.83 10.41 1.08
CA ASN A 28 5.36 11.45 0.16
C ASN A 28 6.54 12.33 -0.28
N PRO A 29 7.22 12.01 -1.39
CA PRO A 29 8.38 12.73 -1.88
C PRO A 29 8.10 14.19 -2.27
N ARG A 30 6.82 14.56 -2.43
CA ARG A 30 6.39 15.92 -2.76
C ARG A 30 6.06 16.75 -1.51
N ALA A 31 6.09 16.15 -0.32
CA ALA A 31 5.82 16.87 0.91
C ALA A 31 6.92 17.89 1.25
N GLU A 32 6.49 19.12 1.51
CA GLU A 32 7.27 20.15 2.16
C GLU A 32 7.36 19.82 3.65
N VAL A 33 8.59 19.68 4.16
CA VAL A 33 8.85 19.46 5.58
C VAL A 33 9.61 20.64 6.13
N LEU A 34 8.98 21.33 7.07
CA LEU A 34 9.51 22.50 7.75
C LEU A 34 9.91 22.09 9.18
N THR A 35 11.08 22.49 9.65
CA THR A 35 11.55 22.12 10.99
C THR A 35 11.71 23.35 11.89
N GLY A 36 11.69 23.11 13.21
CA GLY A 36 11.76 24.15 14.23
C GLY A 36 10.51 25.02 14.34
N ALA A 37 10.55 25.99 15.26
CA ALA A 37 9.40 26.84 15.61
C ALA A 37 9.47 28.28 15.05
N ALA A 38 10.34 28.54 14.08
CA ALA A 38 10.73 29.90 13.71
C ALA A 38 9.67 30.73 12.96
N GLU A 39 8.71 30.10 12.26
CA GLU A 39 7.71 30.84 11.48
C GLU A 39 6.32 30.17 11.50
N ALA A 40 5.31 30.98 11.86
CA ALA A 40 3.91 30.59 11.92
C ALA A 40 3.25 30.63 10.53
N ALA A 41 3.61 29.66 9.69
CA ALA A 41 2.96 29.43 8.41
C ALA A 41 1.84 28.38 8.55
N PRO A 42 0.71 28.51 7.83
CA PRO A 42 -0.31 27.47 7.76
C PRO A 42 0.30 26.14 7.27
N VAL A 43 0.03 25.07 7.98
CA VAL A 43 0.45 23.71 7.61
C VAL A 43 -0.71 22.73 7.72
N ASP A 44 -0.66 21.66 6.93
CA ASP A 44 -1.65 20.58 7.02
C ASP A 44 -1.52 19.89 8.39
N VAL A 45 -0.27 19.62 8.77
CA VAL A 45 0.08 18.81 9.93
C VAL A 45 1.19 19.46 10.74
N LEU A 46 0.97 19.63 12.04
CA LEU A 46 2.03 19.84 13.03
C LEU A 46 2.36 18.50 13.67
N ALA A 47 3.63 18.11 13.60
CA ALA A 47 4.16 16.93 14.24
C ALA A 47 5.09 17.34 15.39
N ALA A 48 4.89 16.78 16.58
CA ALA A 48 5.72 17.08 17.74
C ALA A 48 6.22 15.81 18.45
N GLU A 49 7.49 15.78 18.81
CA GLU A 49 8.09 14.65 19.54
C GLU A 49 7.58 14.51 20.98
N ASP A 50 7.11 15.62 21.56
CA ASP A 50 6.70 15.71 22.94
C ASP A 50 5.63 16.80 23.06
N LEU A 51 4.40 16.39 23.39
CA LEU A 51 3.28 17.29 23.53
C LEU A 51 3.47 18.27 24.69
N GLY A 52 4.07 17.83 25.80
CA GLY A 52 4.33 18.66 26.96
C GLY A 52 5.30 19.79 26.63
N ARG A 53 6.39 19.48 25.91
CA ARG A 53 7.34 20.50 25.44
C ARG A 53 6.69 21.48 24.45
N LEU A 54 5.90 20.98 23.51
CA LEU A 54 5.19 21.81 22.55
C LEU A 54 4.27 22.83 23.24
N LEU A 55 3.52 22.38 24.26
CA LEU A 55 2.57 23.24 24.96
C LEU A 55 3.24 24.22 25.93
N ALA A 56 4.40 23.86 26.49
CA ALA A 56 5.15 24.70 27.43
C ALA A 56 5.96 25.82 26.75
N ASP A 57 6.37 25.65 25.49
CA ASP A 57 7.08 26.68 24.71
C ASP A 57 6.07 27.64 24.05
N PRO A 58 6.04 28.94 24.39
CA PRO A 58 5.08 29.89 23.81
C PRO A 58 5.18 30.03 22.28
N VAL A 59 6.39 29.95 21.72
CA VAL A 59 6.64 30.09 20.28
C VAL A 59 6.12 28.84 19.56
N ALA A 60 6.43 27.65 20.09
CA ALA A 60 5.96 26.41 19.50
C ALA A 60 4.44 26.21 19.67
N SER A 61 3.89 26.58 20.84
CA SER A 61 2.46 26.54 21.14
C SER A 61 1.64 27.44 20.22
N ALA A 62 2.19 28.59 19.81
CA ALA A 62 1.54 29.50 18.85
C ALA A 62 1.26 28.84 17.49
N LEU A 63 2.09 27.86 17.07
CA LEU A 63 1.90 27.12 15.82
C LEU A 63 0.58 26.34 15.78
N LEU A 64 0.03 25.97 16.94
CA LEU A 64 -1.27 25.30 17.03
C LEU A 64 -2.38 26.14 16.39
N GLY A 65 -2.28 27.48 16.45
CA GLY A 65 -3.23 28.42 15.83
C GLY A 65 -3.27 28.32 14.30
N HIS A 66 -2.21 27.82 13.67
CA HIS A 66 -2.03 27.75 12.22
C HIS A 66 -2.11 26.31 11.69
N THR A 67 -2.60 25.39 12.51
CA THR A 67 -2.58 23.95 12.24
C THR A 67 -4.00 23.38 12.19
N GLN A 68 -4.27 22.54 11.19
CA GLN A 68 -5.51 21.78 11.08
C GLN A 68 -5.42 20.43 11.82
N VAL A 69 -4.32 19.69 11.64
CA VAL A 69 -4.09 18.39 12.29
C VAL A 69 -2.82 18.43 13.13
N LEU A 70 -2.90 17.99 14.37
CA LEU A 70 -1.76 17.75 15.25
C LEU A 70 -1.51 16.25 15.36
N THR A 71 -0.26 15.81 15.22
CA THR A 71 0.20 14.50 15.68
C THR A 71 1.33 14.71 16.68
N SER A 72 1.19 14.20 17.89
CA SER A 72 2.21 14.38 18.91
C SER A 72 2.42 13.10 19.70
N ALA A 73 3.67 12.82 20.05
CA ALA A 73 3.94 11.82 21.07
C ALA A 73 3.79 12.44 22.47
N ILE A 74 3.44 11.60 23.44
CA ILE A 74 3.45 11.86 24.87
C ILE A 74 4.38 10.80 25.46
N PRO A 75 5.62 11.16 25.85
CA PRO A 75 6.60 10.19 26.34
C PRO A 75 6.09 9.40 27.55
N GLY A 76 6.51 8.14 27.66
CA GLY A 76 6.25 7.33 28.85
C GLY A 76 6.80 8.00 30.12
N GLY A 77 6.06 7.87 31.22
CA GLY A 77 6.38 8.53 32.49
C GLY A 77 5.93 10.00 32.60
N THR A 78 5.23 10.53 31.58
CA THR A 78 4.58 11.85 31.68
C THR A 78 3.50 11.82 32.78
N ARG A 79 3.74 12.54 33.88
CA ARG A 79 2.88 12.51 35.09
C ARG A 79 1.42 12.89 34.85
N ASP A 80 1.13 13.71 33.84
CA ASP A 80 -0.22 14.21 33.58
C ASP A 80 -0.56 14.23 32.08
N ALA A 81 -0.48 13.06 31.44
CA ALA A 81 -0.89 12.90 30.04
C ALA A 81 -2.34 13.35 29.80
N GLY A 82 -3.23 13.11 30.77
CA GLY A 82 -4.64 13.51 30.71
C GLY A 82 -4.84 15.02 30.62
N ALA A 83 -4.09 15.82 31.41
CA ALA A 83 -4.16 17.27 31.33
C ALA A 83 -3.64 17.82 30.01
N LEU A 84 -2.55 17.26 29.45
CA LEU A 84 -2.04 17.68 28.14
C LEU A 84 -3.08 17.48 27.02
N LEU A 85 -3.79 16.35 27.04
CA LEU A 85 -4.89 16.07 26.10
C LEU A 85 -6.08 17.03 26.32
N SER A 86 -6.35 17.38 27.57
CA SER A 86 -7.43 18.33 27.94
C SER A 86 -7.09 19.76 27.51
N ASP A 87 -5.83 20.18 27.61
CA ASP A 87 -5.36 21.48 27.12
C ASP A 87 -5.56 21.61 25.60
N LEU A 88 -5.22 20.57 24.83
CA LEU A 88 -5.52 20.54 23.39
C LEU A 88 -7.02 20.72 23.10
N THR A 89 -7.88 20.05 23.87
CA THR A 89 -9.33 20.16 23.72
C THR A 89 -9.82 21.58 24.03
N THR A 90 -9.29 22.20 25.08
CA THR A 90 -9.58 23.59 25.46
C THR A 90 -9.14 24.58 24.38
N ARG A 91 -8.09 24.24 23.61
CA ARG A 91 -7.60 25.01 22.46
C ARG A 91 -8.38 24.76 21.16
N GLY A 92 -9.49 24.02 21.24
CA GLY A 92 -10.40 23.76 20.13
C GLY A 92 -10.00 22.57 19.25
N PHE A 93 -9.20 21.63 19.75
CA PHE A 93 -8.92 20.38 19.05
C PHE A 93 -9.84 19.24 19.50
N THR A 94 -10.42 18.54 18.53
CA THR A 94 -11.07 17.25 18.75
C THR A 94 -10.01 16.14 18.68
N MET A 95 -9.90 15.33 19.73
CA MET A 95 -9.04 14.13 19.71
C MET A 95 -9.60 13.09 18.74
N LEU A 96 -8.78 12.70 17.76
CA LEU A 96 -9.13 11.72 16.73
C LEU A 96 -8.48 10.36 16.95
N HIS A 97 -7.29 10.27 17.52
CA HIS A 97 -6.67 9.01 17.92
C HIS A 97 -5.85 9.21 19.18
N LEU A 98 -5.86 8.20 20.03
CA LEU A 98 -4.95 8.11 21.17
C LEU A 98 -4.51 6.66 21.29
N GLN A 99 -3.24 6.36 21.06
CA GLN A 99 -2.78 4.98 21.04
C GLN A 99 -1.45 4.82 21.74
N ALA A 100 -1.25 3.69 22.41
CA ALA A 100 0.06 3.29 22.88
C ALA A 100 0.99 2.97 21.69
N VAL A 101 2.26 3.35 21.82
CA VAL A 101 3.29 2.89 20.89
C VAL A 101 3.57 1.42 21.18
N ALA A 102 3.06 0.55 20.32
CA ALA A 102 3.36 -0.87 20.29
C ALA A 102 4.42 -1.20 19.22
N GLU A 103 4.97 -2.41 19.27
CA GLU A 103 5.83 -2.94 18.22
C GLU A 103 5.06 -3.05 16.89
N PRO A 104 5.75 -2.94 15.73
CA PRO A 104 5.12 -3.14 14.43
C PRO A 104 4.54 -4.55 14.31
N ASP A 105 3.23 -4.65 14.09
CA ASP A 105 2.54 -5.91 13.77
C ASP A 105 2.07 -5.87 12.31
N ALA A 106 2.19 -7.00 11.62
CA ALA A 106 1.70 -7.19 10.25
C ALA A 106 0.16 -7.15 10.16
N TYR A 107 -0.54 -7.36 11.28
CA TYR A 107 -1.97 -7.14 11.45
C TYR A 107 -2.22 -6.25 12.65
N PHE A 108 -3.19 -5.36 12.60
CA PHE A 108 -3.41 -4.40 13.69
C PHE A 108 -4.88 -4.02 13.81
N ASP A 109 -5.28 -3.58 14.99
CA ASP A 109 -6.66 -3.21 15.30
C ASP A 109 -6.70 -1.87 16.03
N ASP A 110 -6.62 -0.78 15.26
CA ASP A 110 -6.68 0.55 15.85
C ASP A 110 -8.04 0.86 16.47
N ILE A 111 -9.09 0.10 16.12
CA ILE A 111 -10.42 0.31 16.66
C ILE A 111 -10.46 -0.19 18.11
N ALA A 112 -9.95 -1.39 18.35
CA ALA A 112 -9.90 -1.97 19.69
C ALA A 112 -8.87 -1.27 20.59
N ASP A 113 -7.75 -0.80 20.02
CA ASP A 113 -6.64 -0.21 20.76
C ASP A 113 -6.74 1.32 20.90
N ASP A 114 -7.83 1.94 20.45
CA ASP A 114 -8.05 3.39 20.56
C ASP A 114 -8.43 3.80 22.00
N LEU A 115 -7.57 4.61 22.61
CA LEU A 115 -7.70 5.07 23.98
C LEU A 115 -8.49 6.39 24.10
N VAL A 116 -9.03 6.95 23.01
CA VAL A 116 -9.81 8.20 23.07
C VAL A 116 -11.03 8.07 23.98
N GLU A 117 -11.85 7.03 23.80
CA GLU A 117 -13.04 6.82 24.63
C GLU A 117 -12.70 6.42 26.08
N PRO A 118 -11.72 5.53 26.34
CA PRO A 118 -11.18 5.34 27.68
C PRO A 118 -10.73 6.65 28.36
N TRP A 119 -9.97 7.50 27.66
CA TRP A 119 -9.52 8.79 28.19
C TRP A 119 -10.69 9.74 28.50
N ARG A 120 -11.65 9.90 27.57
CA ARG A 120 -12.84 10.74 27.76
C ARG A 120 -13.66 10.33 28.98
N ALA A 121 -13.68 9.04 29.29
CA ALA A 121 -14.39 8.52 30.44
C ALA A 121 -13.54 8.48 31.74
N GLY A 122 -12.35 9.10 31.74
CA GLY A 122 -11.45 9.14 32.90
C GLY A 122 -10.78 7.81 33.22
N ARG A 123 -10.70 6.88 32.26
CA ARG A 123 -10.18 5.51 32.41
C ARG A 123 -8.85 5.27 31.69
N LEU A 124 -8.08 6.32 31.40
CA LEU A 124 -6.73 6.12 30.85
C LEU A 124 -5.87 5.46 31.94
N SER A 125 -5.52 4.17 31.77
CA SER A 125 -4.77 3.41 32.78
C SER A 125 -3.43 4.08 33.07
N ALA A 126 -3.05 4.11 34.35
CA ALA A 126 -1.72 4.54 34.78
C ALA A 126 -0.65 3.46 34.57
N GLU A 127 -1.03 2.18 34.42
CA GLU A 127 -0.07 1.06 34.33
C GLU A 127 -0.52 -0.12 33.45
N PRO A 128 0.40 -0.82 32.75
CA PRO A 128 1.79 -0.42 32.54
C PRO A 128 1.86 0.84 31.66
N THR A 129 2.67 1.83 32.06
CA THR A 129 2.82 3.05 31.26
C THR A 129 3.46 2.70 29.91
N PRO A 130 2.79 2.94 28.77
CA PRO A 130 3.38 2.63 27.47
C PRO A 130 4.61 3.50 27.24
N ARG A 131 5.54 3.01 26.39
CA ARG A 131 6.77 3.74 26.03
C ARG A 131 6.49 5.18 25.59
N ALA A 132 5.39 5.38 24.88
CA ALA A 132 4.76 6.66 24.63
C ALA A 132 3.29 6.44 24.24
N LEU A 133 2.49 7.50 24.33
CA LEU A 133 1.22 7.59 23.60
C LEU A 133 1.43 8.42 22.34
N VAL A 134 0.69 8.13 21.28
CA VAL A 134 0.57 8.99 20.10
C VAL A 134 -0.83 9.56 20.09
N ALA A 135 -0.92 10.88 20.22
CA ALA A 135 -2.14 11.64 20.06
C ALA A 135 -2.24 12.18 18.62
N VAL A 136 -3.40 12.03 18.00
CA VAL A 136 -3.75 12.70 16.75
C VAL A 136 -5.02 13.49 17.00
N ALA A 137 -4.99 14.78 16.73
CA ALA A 137 -6.10 15.69 16.99
C ALA A 137 -6.33 16.62 15.80
N ARG A 138 -7.56 17.09 15.63
CA ARG A 138 -7.94 18.01 14.56
C ARG A 138 -8.64 19.24 15.13
N ARG A 139 -8.36 20.42 14.60
CA ARG A 139 -9.01 21.66 14.99
C ARG A 139 -10.48 21.69 14.55
N GLY A 140 -11.35 22.17 15.41
CA GLY A 140 -12.80 22.32 15.18
C GLY A 140 -13.61 21.08 15.55
N GLU A 141 -14.92 21.14 15.28
CA GLU A 141 -15.83 20.02 15.45
C GLU A 141 -15.49 18.93 14.42
N GLY A 142 -15.08 17.76 14.92
CA GLY A 142 -14.79 16.61 14.07
C GLY A 142 -16.06 15.98 13.52
N ARG A 143 -16.00 15.44 12.30
CA ARG A 143 -17.03 14.50 11.82
C ARG A 143 -16.78 13.09 12.37
N PRO A 144 -17.81 12.22 12.46
CA PRO A 144 -17.60 10.83 12.87
C PRO A 144 -16.51 10.15 12.04
N ARG A 145 -15.54 9.51 12.70
CA ARG A 145 -14.45 8.76 12.05
C ARG A 145 -15.03 7.59 11.25
N LEU A 146 -14.44 7.33 10.09
CA LEU A 146 -14.78 6.19 9.25
C LEU A 146 -14.13 4.94 9.85
N LEU A 147 -14.92 3.91 10.13
CA LEU A 147 -14.37 2.60 10.46
C LEU A 147 -14.06 1.86 9.16
N LEU A 148 -12.83 1.39 9.03
CA LEU A 148 -12.37 0.59 7.90
C LEU A 148 -11.86 -0.75 8.41
N SER A 149 -12.66 -1.81 8.24
CA SER A 149 -12.27 -3.18 8.59
C SER A 149 -11.85 -3.92 7.33
N MET A 150 -10.57 -4.26 7.22
CA MET A 150 -9.93 -4.87 6.04
C MET A 150 -9.51 -6.30 6.34
N PHE A 151 -10.05 -7.28 5.60
CA PHE A 151 -9.74 -8.70 5.80
C PHE A 151 -8.91 -9.25 4.63
N THR A 152 -7.74 -9.82 4.92
CA THR A 152 -6.83 -10.40 3.90
C THR A 152 -6.90 -11.92 3.84
N PHE A 153 -7.34 -12.48 2.71
CA PHE A 153 -7.46 -13.94 2.54
C PHE A 153 -6.18 -14.61 2.04
N ALA A 154 -5.35 -13.92 1.26
CA ALA A 154 -4.13 -14.47 0.66
C ALA A 154 -2.90 -13.62 1.03
N PRO A 155 -2.32 -13.80 2.24
CA PRO A 155 -1.35 -12.86 2.78
C PRO A 155 0.11 -13.09 2.34
N ASN A 156 0.43 -14.25 1.75
CA ASN A 156 1.83 -14.70 1.71
C ASN A 156 2.67 -14.16 0.54
N LEU A 157 2.07 -13.43 -0.40
CA LEU A 157 2.74 -12.92 -1.60
C LEU A 157 2.03 -11.64 -2.05
N MET A 158 2.76 -10.51 -2.08
CA MET A 158 2.35 -9.18 -2.59
C MET A 158 1.62 -8.25 -1.59
N ASP A 159 2.37 -7.66 -0.66
CA ASP A 159 1.81 -6.69 0.29
C ASP A 159 1.39 -5.35 -0.34
N ILE A 160 1.79 -5.07 -1.60
CA ILE A 160 1.42 -3.87 -2.36
C ILE A 160 -0.10 -3.68 -2.49
N ARG A 161 -0.89 -4.76 -2.37
CA ARG A 161 -2.37 -4.74 -2.47
C ARG A 161 -3.10 -5.19 -1.20
N THR A 162 -2.38 -5.74 -0.22
CA THR A 162 -2.97 -6.29 1.01
C THR A 162 -2.64 -5.40 2.20
N ARG A 163 -1.50 -5.66 2.86
CA ARG A 163 -1.09 -5.00 4.10
C ARG A 163 -0.68 -3.54 3.91
N LEU A 164 0.12 -3.21 2.90
CA LEU A 164 0.63 -1.84 2.75
C LEU A 164 -0.45 -0.79 2.51
N PRO A 165 -1.51 -1.04 1.70
CA PRO A 165 -2.66 -0.15 1.65
C PRO A 165 -3.28 0.09 3.02
N ALA A 166 -3.44 -0.95 3.85
CA ALA A 166 -3.98 -0.80 5.19
C ALA A 166 -3.06 0.08 6.07
N GLU A 167 -1.76 -0.17 6.09
CA GLU A 167 -0.79 0.65 6.82
C GLU A 167 -0.77 2.12 6.37
N ALA A 168 -0.93 2.38 5.08
CA ALA A 168 -0.96 3.74 4.58
C ALA A 168 -2.29 4.43 4.88
N MET A 169 -3.44 3.75 4.70
CA MET A 169 -4.75 4.28 5.08
C MET A 169 -4.85 4.50 6.60
N ARG A 170 -4.13 3.71 7.40
CA ARG A 170 -3.96 3.93 8.85
C ARG A 170 -3.46 5.35 9.14
N SER A 171 -2.63 5.95 8.28
CA SER A 171 -2.13 7.30 8.54
C SER A 171 -3.19 8.42 8.41
N GLU A 172 -4.34 8.13 7.79
CA GLU A 172 -5.43 9.11 7.60
C GLU A 172 -6.16 9.39 8.92
N PRO A 173 -6.12 10.62 9.48
CA PRO A 173 -6.62 10.91 10.83
C PRO A 173 -8.10 10.64 11.06
N GLU A 174 -8.91 10.59 10.00
CA GLU A 174 -10.35 10.39 10.10
C GLU A 174 -10.77 8.94 9.80
N ILE A 175 -9.82 8.01 9.78
CA ILE A 175 -10.05 6.58 9.61
C ILE A 175 -9.53 5.83 10.83
N LEU A 176 -10.42 5.07 11.47
CA LEU A 176 -10.02 4.01 12.38
C LEU A 176 -9.97 2.69 11.61
N LEU A 177 -8.83 2.00 11.69
CA LEU A 177 -8.56 0.86 10.82
C LEU A 177 -8.33 -0.42 11.61
N GLN A 178 -9.02 -1.48 11.22
CA GLN A 178 -8.72 -2.85 11.62
C GLN A 178 -8.26 -3.62 10.39
N HIS A 179 -7.06 -4.19 10.42
CA HIS A 179 -6.51 -5.04 9.37
C HIS A 179 -6.20 -6.41 9.93
N THR A 180 -6.95 -7.42 9.50
CA THR A 180 -6.90 -8.76 10.10
C THR A 180 -6.97 -9.85 9.05
N ARG A 181 -6.66 -11.08 9.46
CA ARG A 181 -7.02 -12.28 8.70
C ARG A 181 -8.55 -12.51 8.78
N PRO A 182 -9.14 -13.23 7.80
CA PRO A 182 -10.49 -13.75 7.96
C PRO A 182 -10.56 -14.58 9.26
N VAL A 183 -11.73 -14.63 9.90
CA VAL A 183 -12.06 -15.26 11.21
C VAL A 183 -12.26 -14.26 12.36
N ARG A 184 -11.78 -13.01 12.26
CA ARG A 184 -12.11 -12.00 13.29
C ARG A 184 -13.53 -11.45 13.10
N GLN A 185 -14.19 -11.10 14.20
CA GLN A 185 -15.47 -10.40 14.17
C GLN A 185 -15.27 -8.93 13.80
N LEU A 186 -16.26 -8.36 13.12
CA LEU A 186 -16.30 -6.92 12.92
C LEU A 186 -16.51 -6.21 14.27
N PRO A 187 -15.88 -5.05 14.47
CA PRO A 187 -16.04 -4.31 15.71
C PRO A 187 -17.50 -3.84 15.84
N PRO A 188 -18.07 -3.85 17.07
CA PRO A 188 -19.38 -3.27 17.30
C PRO A 188 -19.32 -1.77 17.02
N ALA A 189 -20.31 -1.25 16.28
CA ALA A 189 -20.39 0.16 15.95
C ALA A 189 -21.85 0.61 15.73
N PRO A 190 -22.22 1.85 16.12
CA PRO A 190 -23.52 2.44 15.83
C PRO A 190 -23.91 2.32 14.35
N LEU A 191 -25.21 2.20 14.06
CA LEU A 191 -25.72 2.04 12.70
C LEU A 191 -25.42 3.25 11.81
N ASP A 192 -25.39 4.44 12.39
CA ASP A 192 -25.14 5.71 11.72
C ASP A 192 -23.65 6.08 11.62
N GLN A 193 -22.77 5.33 12.29
CA GLN A 193 -21.32 5.53 12.16
C GLN A 193 -20.85 5.08 10.77
N PRO A 194 -20.12 5.94 10.03
CA PRO A 194 -19.52 5.59 8.75
C PRO A 194 -18.63 4.36 8.85
N LYS A 195 -18.94 3.28 8.12
CA LYS A 195 -18.18 2.03 8.22
C LYS A 195 -18.15 1.20 6.92
N ILE A 196 -16.94 0.78 6.55
CA ILE A 196 -16.63 -0.02 5.37
C ILE A 196 -16.03 -1.35 5.81
N PHE A 197 -16.56 -2.43 5.24
CA PHE A 197 -16.02 -3.78 5.35
C PHE A 197 -15.34 -4.16 4.04
N LEU A 198 -14.01 -4.26 4.03
CA LEU A 198 -13.23 -4.48 2.82
C LEU A 198 -12.62 -5.88 2.80
N LEU A 199 -13.01 -6.68 1.82
CA LEU A 199 -12.52 -8.04 1.61
C LEU A 199 -11.41 -8.04 0.55
N GLN A 200 -10.18 -8.34 0.95
CA GLN A 200 -9.04 -8.40 0.03
C GLN A 200 -8.84 -9.81 -0.48
N ARG A 201 -9.04 -9.97 -1.79
CA ARG A 201 -8.88 -11.21 -2.54
C ARG A 201 -9.66 -12.39 -1.94
N PRO A 202 -10.97 -12.23 -1.63
CA PRO A 202 -11.74 -13.36 -1.11
C PRO A 202 -11.75 -14.50 -2.12
N ALA A 203 -11.62 -15.72 -1.62
CA ALA A 203 -11.85 -16.92 -2.41
C ALA A 203 -13.31 -16.95 -2.90
N PRO A 204 -13.60 -17.66 -4.00
CA PRO A 204 -14.99 -17.97 -4.35
C PRO A 204 -15.70 -18.63 -3.17
N PRO A 205 -16.96 -18.28 -2.89
CA PRO A 205 -17.70 -18.89 -1.79
C PRO A 205 -17.91 -20.39 -2.08
N LEU A 206 -17.52 -21.22 -1.12
CA LEU A 206 -17.84 -22.66 -1.15
C LEU A 206 -19.32 -22.89 -0.82
N ASP A 207 -19.84 -22.08 0.11
CA ASP A 207 -21.25 -22.03 0.49
C ASP A 207 -21.85 -20.68 0.02
N VAL A 208 -22.62 -20.75 -1.08
CA VAL A 208 -23.25 -19.58 -1.69
C VAL A 208 -24.33 -18.99 -0.77
N GLU A 209 -25.13 -19.83 -0.12
CA GLU A 209 -26.17 -19.36 0.81
C GLU A 209 -25.56 -18.77 2.08
N GLY A 210 -24.50 -19.38 2.61
CA GLY A 210 -23.71 -18.80 3.69
C GLY A 210 -23.14 -17.44 3.33
N TRP A 211 -22.60 -17.29 2.12
CA TRP A 211 -22.11 -15.99 1.61
C TRP A 211 -23.24 -14.97 1.51
N LYS A 212 -24.39 -15.34 0.95
CA LYS A 212 -25.60 -14.50 0.89
C LYS A 212 -26.01 -14.02 2.27
N ASN A 213 -26.12 -14.94 3.22
CA ASN A 213 -26.51 -14.64 4.60
C ASN A 213 -25.50 -13.71 5.29
N ALA A 214 -24.20 -13.93 5.08
CA ALA A 214 -23.17 -13.04 5.59
C ALA A 214 -23.32 -11.62 5.02
N MET A 215 -23.55 -11.48 3.72
CA MET A 215 -23.76 -10.18 3.08
C MET A 215 -25.04 -9.47 3.56
N LEU A 216 -26.14 -10.19 3.74
CA LEU A 216 -27.39 -9.65 4.29
C LEU A 216 -27.21 -9.23 5.76
N ALA A 217 -26.45 -9.98 6.56
CA ALA A 217 -26.10 -9.59 7.92
C ALA A 217 -25.32 -8.27 7.95
N ARG A 218 -24.35 -8.09 7.04
CA ARG A 218 -23.62 -6.82 6.90
C ARG A 218 -24.56 -5.64 6.61
N ILE A 219 -25.52 -5.81 5.70
CA ILE A 219 -26.54 -4.76 5.45
C ILE A 219 -27.32 -4.41 6.72
N ARG A 220 -27.79 -5.41 7.48
CA ARG A 220 -28.57 -5.19 8.72
C ARG A 220 -27.76 -4.48 9.81
N GLU A 221 -26.47 -4.79 9.89
CA GLU A 221 -25.52 -4.14 10.79
C GLU A 221 -25.08 -2.75 10.27
N GLY A 222 -25.52 -2.38 9.07
CA GLY A 222 -25.21 -1.13 8.40
C GLY A 222 -23.79 -1.07 7.87
N TRP A 223 -23.16 -2.15 7.41
CA TRP A 223 -21.83 -2.12 6.80
C TRP A 223 -21.90 -2.07 5.28
N ILE A 224 -21.03 -1.27 4.66
CA ILE A 224 -20.77 -1.33 3.22
C ILE A 224 -19.64 -2.32 2.93
N THR A 225 -19.99 -3.46 2.34
CA THR A 225 -19.04 -4.45 1.82
C THR A 225 -18.40 -4.01 0.50
N VAL A 226 -17.08 -3.87 0.49
CA VAL A 226 -16.23 -3.61 -0.68
C VAL A 226 -15.30 -4.80 -0.93
N LEU A 227 -15.11 -5.19 -2.18
CA LEU A 227 -14.10 -6.18 -2.56
C LEU A 227 -12.88 -5.51 -3.18
N GLU A 228 -11.68 -5.95 -2.82
CA GLU A 228 -10.43 -5.59 -3.49
C GLU A 228 -9.90 -6.82 -4.23
N PHE A 229 -9.68 -6.71 -5.54
CA PHE A 229 -9.17 -7.81 -6.36
C PHE A 229 -8.29 -7.29 -7.50
N ASP A 230 -7.11 -7.89 -7.69
CA ASP A 230 -6.03 -7.37 -8.55
C ASP A 230 -5.50 -8.37 -9.59
N ASP A 231 -6.16 -9.53 -9.71
CA ASP A 231 -5.88 -10.55 -10.73
C ASP A 231 -7.14 -10.85 -11.55
N HIS A 232 -6.96 -11.40 -12.75
CA HIS A 232 -8.07 -12.03 -13.45
C HIS A 232 -8.53 -13.27 -12.67
N PRO A 233 -9.82 -13.41 -12.26
CA PRO A 233 -10.27 -14.54 -11.45
C PRO A 233 -9.96 -15.93 -12.03
N ALA A 234 -9.97 -16.07 -13.37
CA ALA A 234 -9.56 -17.31 -14.04
C ALA A 234 -8.08 -17.68 -13.83
N LEU A 235 -7.18 -16.71 -13.68
CA LEU A 235 -5.78 -16.99 -13.33
C LEU A 235 -5.68 -17.53 -11.91
N THR A 236 -6.41 -16.92 -10.97
CA THR A 236 -6.49 -17.42 -9.59
C THR A 236 -7.09 -18.81 -9.53
N ALA A 237 -8.12 -19.10 -10.34
CA ALA A 237 -8.70 -20.44 -10.46
C ALA A 237 -7.66 -21.47 -10.95
N ARG A 238 -6.98 -21.18 -12.06
CA ARG A 238 -5.95 -22.06 -12.63
C ARG A 238 -4.79 -22.31 -11.66
N ALA A 239 -4.34 -21.29 -10.94
CA ALA A 239 -3.31 -21.43 -9.91
C ALA A 239 -3.72 -22.35 -8.74
N ASN A 240 -5.03 -22.54 -8.54
CA ASN A 240 -5.60 -23.47 -7.57
C ASN A 240 -6.09 -24.78 -8.23
N ASN A 241 -5.57 -25.13 -9.41
CA ASN A 241 -5.90 -26.35 -10.15
C ASN A 241 -7.40 -26.53 -10.42
N ARG A 242 -8.12 -25.43 -10.68
CA ARG A 242 -9.54 -25.45 -11.02
C ARG A 242 -9.85 -24.54 -12.20
N GLU A 243 -10.95 -24.82 -12.86
CA GLU A 243 -11.53 -23.89 -13.82
C GLU A 243 -12.41 -22.85 -13.12
N MET A 244 -12.56 -21.69 -13.76
CA MET A 244 -13.47 -20.66 -13.31
C MET A 244 -14.90 -21.07 -13.64
N ARG A 245 -15.82 -20.85 -12.71
CA ARG A 245 -17.26 -21.15 -12.87
C ARG A 245 -18.07 -19.86 -12.76
N ASP A 246 -19.28 -19.86 -13.29
CA ASP A 246 -20.18 -18.69 -13.19
C ASP A 246 -20.46 -18.30 -11.73
N ALA A 247 -20.62 -19.29 -10.85
CA ALA A 247 -20.80 -19.09 -9.41
C ALA A 247 -19.62 -18.34 -8.75
N ASP A 248 -18.43 -18.32 -9.36
CA ASP A 248 -17.32 -17.57 -8.82
C ASP A 248 -17.57 -16.05 -8.92
N TRP A 249 -18.33 -15.58 -9.91
CA TRP A 249 -18.66 -14.16 -10.07
C TRP A 249 -19.57 -13.62 -8.97
N ILE A 250 -20.31 -14.49 -8.29
CA ILE A 250 -21.28 -14.14 -7.22
C ILE A 250 -20.65 -13.21 -6.19
N ARG A 251 -19.39 -13.45 -5.78
CA ARG A 251 -18.72 -12.63 -4.76
C ARG A 251 -18.62 -11.15 -5.16
N PHE A 252 -18.43 -10.86 -6.45
CA PHE A 252 -18.36 -9.49 -6.97
C PHE A 252 -19.76 -8.89 -7.14
N SER A 253 -20.71 -9.66 -7.67
CA SER A 253 -22.09 -9.23 -7.88
C SER A 253 -22.80 -8.92 -6.56
N TRP A 254 -22.51 -9.68 -5.50
CA TRP A 254 -23.13 -9.57 -4.18
C TRP A 254 -22.29 -8.75 -3.19
N ALA A 255 -21.49 -7.82 -3.71
CA ALA A 255 -20.87 -6.76 -2.94
C ALA A 255 -21.54 -5.42 -3.25
N HIS A 256 -21.37 -4.43 -2.38
CA HIS A 256 -21.84 -3.07 -2.68
C HIS A 256 -20.96 -2.43 -3.76
N ALA A 257 -19.64 -2.65 -3.67
CA ALA A 257 -18.67 -2.11 -4.61
C ALA A 257 -17.44 -3.02 -4.77
N VAL A 258 -16.67 -2.78 -5.83
CA VAL A 258 -15.38 -3.43 -6.11
C VAL A 258 -14.32 -2.36 -6.33
N GLN A 259 -13.10 -2.58 -5.83
CA GLN A 259 -11.91 -1.84 -6.23
C GLN A 259 -10.87 -2.78 -6.85
N THR A 260 -10.15 -2.26 -7.83
CA THR A 260 -9.18 -3.03 -8.62
C THR A 260 -8.00 -2.17 -9.10
N SER A 261 -7.04 -2.78 -9.77
CA SER A 261 -5.70 -2.22 -10.07
C SER A 261 -5.44 -1.88 -11.53
N THR A 262 -6.22 -2.39 -12.48
CA THR A 262 -5.99 -2.17 -13.92
C THR A 262 -7.28 -1.79 -14.67
N PRO A 263 -7.19 -1.02 -15.77
CA PRO A 263 -8.35 -0.71 -16.61
C PRO A 263 -9.08 -1.95 -17.14
N LEU A 264 -8.35 -2.99 -17.54
CA LEU A 264 -8.95 -4.24 -18.01
C LEU A 264 -9.78 -4.93 -16.92
N LEU A 265 -9.27 -4.97 -15.68
CA LEU A 265 -10.04 -5.51 -14.55
C LEU A 265 -11.21 -4.60 -14.16
N LEU A 266 -11.06 -3.28 -14.29
CA LEU A 266 -12.15 -2.33 -14.08
C LEU A 266 -13.32 -2.64 -15.01
N ASP A 267 -13.05 -2.78 -16.30
CA ASP A 267 -14.08 -3.06 -17.30
C ASP A 267 -14.69 -4.46 -17.12
N LEU A 268 -13.87 -5.45 -16.74
CA LEU A 268 -14.34 -6.79 -16.41
C LEU A 268 -15.28 -6.80 -15.20
N PHE A 269 -14.88 -6.19 -14.09
CA PHE A 269 -15.69 -6.22 -12.86
C PHE A 269 -16.96 -5.36 -12.99
N ARG A 270 -16.95 -4.29 -13.80
CA ARG A 270 -18.15 -3.47 -14.09
C ARG A 270 -19.30 -4.25 -14.70
N GLN A 271 -19.02 -5.34 -15.42
CA GLN A 271 -20.04 -6.22 -15.99
C GLN A 271 -20.86 -6.93 -14.90
N HIS A 272 -20.27 -7.15 -13.72
CA HIS A 272 -20.90 -7.83 -12.59
C HIS A 272 -21.30 -6.87 -11.45
N ASN A 273 -20.56 -5.77 -11.29
CA ASN A 273 -20.83 -4.75 -10.29
C ASN A 273 -20.54 -3.35 -10.85
N PRO A 274 -21.57 -2.54 -11.15
CA PRO A 274 -21.36 -1.22 -11.75
C PRO A 274 -20.59 -0.25 -10.84
N GLU A 275 -20.63 -0.46 -9.53
CA GLU A 275 -19.88 0.31 -8.52
C GLU A 275 -18.44 -0.24 -8.41
N THR A 276 -17.69 -0.17 -9.51
CA THR A 276 -16.28 -0.57 -9.56
C THR A 276 -15.37 0.65 -9.73
N ARG A 277 -14.34 0.74 -8.89
CA ARG A 277 -13.35 1.83 -8.87
C ARG A 277 -11.94 1.33 -9.17
N LEU A 278 -11.22 2.06 -10.02
CA LEU A 278 -9.81 1.83 -10.29
C LEU A 278 -8.95 2.59 -9.29
N PHE A 279 -8.07 1.86 -8.61
CA PHE A 279 -6.94 2.40 -7.87
C PHE A 279 -5.70 1.62 -8.30
N PRO A 280 -4.82 2.15 -9.16
CA PRO A 280 -3.64 1.42 -9.61
C PRO A 280 -2.71 1.03 -8.46
N ASN A 281 -1.85 0.03 -8.68
CA ASN A 281 -0.78 -0.24 -7.73
C ASN A 281 0.16 0.97 -7.64
N ALA A 282 0.72 1.19 -6.45
CA ALA A 282 1.52 2.35 -6.12
C ALA A 282 2.62 1.99 -5.10
N VAL A 283 3.62 2.85 -5.03
CA VAL A 283 4.77 2.73 -4.13
C VAL A 283 4.45 3.42 -2.81
N PHE A 284 4.73 2.74 -1.71
CA PHE A 284 4.41 3.21 -0.35
C PHE A 284 5.57 3.97 0.29
N ARG A 285 6.79 3.59 -0.08
CA ARG A 285 8.04 4.19 0.36
C ARG A 285 9.00 4.24 -0.82
N LEU A 286 9.46 5.44 -1.14
CA LEU A 286 10.47 5.68 -2.16
C LEU A 286 11.82 5.86 -1.47
N GLU A 287 12.72 4.91 -1.69
CA GLU A 287 14.08 5.00 -1.17
C GLU A 287 14.89 6.04 -1.97
N LYS A 288 15.96 6.55 -1.36
CA LYS A 288 16.91 7.42 -2.08
C LYS A 288 17.46 6.66 -3.29
N PHE A 289 17.57 7.35 -4.42
CA PHE A 289 18.10 6.74 -5.64
C PHE A 289 19.55 6.27 -5.39
N PRO A 290 19.90 5.01 -5.68
CA PRO A 290 21.25 4.50 -5.50
C PRO A 290 22.20 5.02 -6.58
N GLU A 291 23.37 5.51 -6.19
CA GLU A 291 24.37 6.01 -7.14
C GLU A 291 25.08 4.90 -7.90
N ASN A 292 25.41 3.80 -7.21
CA ASN A 292 26.17 2.68 -7.77
C ASN A 292 25.52 1.35 -7.38
N LEU A 293 25.09 0.58 -8.37
CA LEU A 293 24.61 -0.79 -8.21
C LEU A 293 25.53 -1.75 -8.97
N PRO A 294 25.88 -2.91 -8.38
CA PRO A 294 26.70 -3.90 -9.06
C PRO A 294 25.95 -4.49 -10.25
N LYS A 295 26.69 -5.02 -11.24
CA LYS A 295 26.15 -5.73 -12.42
C LYS A 295 25.54 -7.08 -12.01
N ARG A 296 24.43 -7.01 -11.30
CA ARG A 296 23.62 -8.11 -10.82
C ARG A 296 22.22 -7.99 -11.39
N VAL A 297 21.70 -9.11 -11.90
CA VAL A 297 20.41 -9.22 -12.56
C VAL A 297 19.46 -9.98 -11.64
N PHE A 298 18.31 -9.37 -11.37
CA PHE A 298 17.28 -9.88 -10.51
C PHE A 298 16.15 -10.51 -11.32
N TYR A 299 15.64 -11.66 -10.87
CA TYR A 299 14.33 -12.17 -11.25
C TYR A 299 13.59 -12.57 -9.98
N GLY A 300 12.34 -12.14 -9.85
CA GLY A 300 11.56 -12.42 -8.67
C GLY A 300 10.07 -12.41 -8.95
N ALA A 301 9.57 -13.56 -9.41
CA ALA A 301 8.16 -13.83 -9.63
C ALA A 301 7.90 -15.31 -9.37
N PHE A 302 6.64 -15.65 -9.10
CA PHE A 302 6.20 -17.03 -8.94
C PHE A 302 5.17 -17.35 -10.03
N GLY A 303 5.22 -18.56 -10.59
CA GLY A 303 4.20 -19.05 -11.51
C GLY A 303 4.15 -18.33 -12.87
N ARG A 304 5.29 -17.88 -13.41
CA ARG A 304 5.35 -17.28 -14.77
C ARG A 304 5.41 -18.31 -15.90
N GLY A 305 5.53 -19.59 -15.57
CA GLY A 305 5.43 -20.69 -16.52
C GLY A 305 6.58 -20.76 -17.53
N ALA A 306 6.33 -21.44 -18.65
CA ALA A 306 7.34 -21.77 -19.65
C ALA A 306 8.04 -20.53 -20.25
N HIS A 307 7.31 -19.43 -20.46
CA HIS A 307 7.86 -18.20 -21.05
C HIS A 307 9.03 -17.61 -20.25
N ALA A 308 8.96 -17.63 -18.91
CA ALA A 308 10.04 -17.13 -18.07
C ALA A 308 11.26 -18.08 -18.08
N VAL A 309 11.02 -19.39 -18.14
CA VAL A 309 12.06 -20.42 -18.23
C VAL A 309 12.80 -20.30 -19.57
N GLU A 310 12.06 -20.16 -20.66
CA GLU A 310 12.62 -19.96 -22.00
C GLU A 310 13.41 -18.65 -22.09
N THR A 311 12.87 -17.57 -21.49
CA THR A 311 13.60 -16.30 -21.35
C THR A 311 14.94 -16.51 -20.67
N ALA A 312 14.99 -17.21 -19.53
CA ALA A 312 16.23 -17.46 -18.80
C ALA A 312 17.24 -18.28 -19.62
N ALA A 313 16.78 -19.32 -20.32
CA ALA A 313 17.61 -20.14 -21.19
C ALA A 313 18.22 -19.34 -22.36
N SER A 314 17.50 -18.33 -22.87
CA SER A 314 17.94 -17.49 -23.98
C SER A 314 19.10 -16.53 -23.66
N LEU A 315 19.43 -16.31 -22.38
CA LEU A 315 20.39 -15.28 -21.95
C LEU A 315 21.87 -15.66 -22.17
N GLY A 316 22.16 -16.87 -22.65
CA GLY A 316 23.51 -17.39 -22.86
C GLY A 316 24.47 -16.45 -23.59
N PRO A 317 24.10 -15.84 -24.74
CA PRO A 317 24.96 -14.90 -25.44
C PRO A 317 25.38 -13.68 -24.61
N ALA A 318 24.46 -13.09 -23.84
CA ALA A 318 24.78 -11.96 -22.96
C ALA A 318 25.68 -12.38 -21.78
N ILE A 319 25.43 -13.56 -21.21
CA ILE A 319 26.27 -14.13 -20.14
C ILE A 319 27.70 -14.36 -20.63
N ALA A 320 27.87 -14.86 -21.85
CA ALA A 320 29.18 -15.09 -22.46
C ALA A 320 29.95 -13.77 -22.70
N GLU A 321 29.25 -12.70 -23.09
CA GLU A 321 29.85 -11.37 -23.24
C GLU A 321 30.24 -10.74 -21.89
N PHE A 322 29.47 -11.01 -20.83
CA PHE A 322 29.66 -10.42 -19.50
C PHE A 322 29.86 -11.50 -18.41
N PRO A 323 30.98 -12.24 -18.39
CA PRO A 323 31.18 -13.38 -17.47
C PRO A 323 31.21 -13.01 -15.98
N GLY A 324 31.35 -11.71 -15.65
CA GLY A 324 31.28 -11.19 -14.28
C GLY A 324 29.87 -10.94 -13.75
N VAL A 325 28.83 -11.05 -14.59
CA VAL A 325 27.43 -10.82 -14.19
C VAL A 325 26.97 -11.87 -13.18
N GLU A 326 26.18 -11.45 -12.20
CA GLU A 326 25.55 -12.33 -11.22
C GLU A 326 24.02 -12.31 -11.36
N PHE A 327 23.38 -13.46 -11.29
CA PHE A 327 21.92 -13.58 -11.25
C PHE A 327 21.41 -13.88 -9.85
N VAL A 328 20.32 -13.22 -9.46
CA VAL A 328 19.60 -13.50 -8.22
C VAL A 328 18.16 -13.85 -8.58
N VAL A 329 17.75 -15.08 -8.22
CA VAL A 329 16.43 -15.63 -8.54
C VAL A 329 15.69 -15.90 -7.23
N VAL A 330 14.46 -15.37 -7.13
CA VAL A 330 13.59 -15.54 -5.96
C VAL A 330 12.33 -16.30 -6.34
N GLY A 331 12.10 -17.43 -5.69
CA GLY A 331 10.83 -18.19 -5.71
C GLY A 331 10.57 -19.09 -6.92
N ASP A 332 11.37 -19.02 -7.99
CA ASP A 332 11.17 -19.82 -9.21
C ASP A 332 12.39 -20.68 -9.51
N ARG A 333 12.36 -21.94 -9.07
CA ARG A 333 13.47 -22.86 -9.25
C ARG A 333 13.69 -23.25 -10.71
N ALA A 334 12.63 -23.34 -11.51
CA ALA A 334 12.73 -23.67 -12.92
C ALA A 334 13.50 -22.59 -13.71
N VAL A 335 13.22 -21.31 -13.42
CA VAL A 335 13.98 -20.18 -13.98
C VAL A 335 15.44 -20.22 -13.53
N PHE A 336 15.70 -20.49 -12.24
CA PHE A 336 17.07 -20.61 -11.73
C PHE A 336 17.85 -21.71 -12.45
N ASP A 337 17.26 -22.89 -12.61
CA ASP A 337 17.93 -24.04 -13.22
C ASP A 337 18.16 -23.83 -14.73
N ALA A 338 17.23 -23.15 -15.43
CA ALA A 338 17.33 -22.87 -16.87
C ALA A 338 18.38 -21.81 -17.26
N LEU A 339 18.84 -20.98 -16.32
CA LEU A 339 19.95 -20.06 -16.59
C LEU A 339 21.21 -20.85 -16.99
N PRO A 340 21.87 -20.50 -18.12
CA PRO A 340 23.15 -21.07 -18.54
C PRO A 340 24.25 -20.95 -17.47
N ALA A 341 25.43 -21.53 -17.73
CA ALA A 341 26.56 -21.48 -16.79
C ALA A 341 26.93 -20.02 -16.45
N VAL A 342 26.55 -19.57 -15.25
CA VAL A 342 26.74 -18.21 -14.73
C VAL A 342 26.78 -18.23 -13.21
N ARG A 343 27.35 -17.19 -12.59
CA ARG A 343 27.19 -16.99 -11.14
C ARG A 343 25.73 -16.68 -10.84
N LYS A 344 25.05 -17.56 -10.11
CA LYS A 344 23.64 -17.39 -9.75
C LYS A 344 23.37 -17.75 -8.29
N ARG A 345 22.42 -17.06 -7.66
CA ARG A 345 21.90 -17.35 -6.31
C ARG A 345 20.40 -17.59 -6.37
N TYR A 346 19.96 -18.59 -5.62
CA TYR A 346 18.55 -18.90 -5.44
C TYR A 346 18.12 -18.49 -4.03
N HIS A 347 16.95 -17.88 -3.93
CA HIS A 347 16.24 -17.63 -2.69
C HIS A 347 14.84 -18.22 -2.80
N GLU A 348 14.33 -18.79 -1.72
CA GLU A 348 12.90 -19.10 -1.63
C GLU A 348 12.06 -17.81 -1.59
N VAL A 349 10.74 -17.95 -1.51
CA VAL A 349 9.84 -16.82 -1.32
C VAL A 349 10.25 -16.03 -0.06
N LEU A 350 10.43 -14.72 -0.22
CA LEU A 350 10.82 -13.81 0.85
C LEU A 350 9.62 -12.96 1.31
N PRO A 351 9.63 -12.49 2.57
CA PRO A 351 8.80 -11.35 2.97
C PRO A 351 8.97 -10.18 2.00
N TYR A 352 7.91 -9.41 1.76
CA TYR A 352 7.91 -8.40 0.70
C TYR A 352 8.99 -7.33 0.90
N GLU A 353 9.25 -6.90 2.13
CA GLU A 353 10.32 -5.95 2.45
C GLU A 353 11.71 -6.50 2.10
N ASP A 354 11.96 -7.77 2.41
CA ASP A 354 13.25 -8.42 2.14
C ASP A 354 13.43 -8.72 0.66
N TYR A 355 12.35 -9.06 -0.05
CA TYR A 355 12.30 -9.12 -1.51
C TYR A 355 12.73 -7.79 -2.14
N LEU A 356 12.16 -6.67 -1.68
CA LEU A 356 12.49 -5.34 -2.20
C LEU A 356 13.92 -4.91 -1.82
N LYS A 357 14.39 -5.22 -0.61
CA LYS A 357 15.79 -4.96 -0.20
C LYS A 357 16.77 -5.73 -1.09
N LEU A 358 16.51 -7.02 -1.33
CA LEU A 358 17.34 -7.86 -2.18
C LEU A 358 17.35 -7.36 -3.63
N MET A 359 16.18 -7.03 -4.18
CA MET A 359 16.08 -6.41 -5.51
C MET A 359 16.91 -5.13 -5.59
N GLY A 360 16.87 -4.27 -4.57
CA GLY A 360 17.68 -3.05 -4.50
C GLY A 360 19.19 -3.24 -4.42
N THR A 361 19.68 -4.49 -4.35
CA THR A 361 21.11 -4.81 -4.51
C THR A 361 21.51 -5.15 -5.95
N CYS A 362 20.56 -5.13 -6.88
CA CYS A 362 20.72 -5.52 -8.27
C CYS A 362 20.54 -4.32 -9.18
N ALA A 363 21.31 -4.22 -10.28
CA ALA A 363 21.18 -3.10 -11.21
C ALA A 363 20.05 -3.28 -12.24
N ILE A 364 19.65 -4.53 -12.50
CA ILE A 364 18.65 -4.89 -13.52
C ILE A 364 17.63 -5.85 -12.91
N SER A 365 16.35 -5.70 -13.27
CA SER A 365 15.26 -6.61 -12.93
C SER A 365 14.60 -7.12 -14.21
N LEU A 366 14.46 -8.44 -14.34
CA LEU A 366 13.80 -9.09 -15.46
C LEU A 366 12.33 -9.35 -15.12
N SER A 367 11.44 -8.92 -16.01
CA SER A 367 9.99 -9.09 -15.87
C SER A 367 9.37 -9.77 -17.10
N PRO A 368 9.75 -11.03 -17.41
CA PRO A 368 9.13 -11.77 -18.50
C PRO A 368 7.69 -12.13 -18.14
N ILE A 369 6.81 -11.95 -19.11
CA ILE A 369 5.42 -12.36 -19.05
C ILE A 369 4.95 -12.79 -20.44
N GLU A 370 4.21 -13.88 -20.48
CA GLU A 370 3.59 -14.41 -21.69
C GLU A 370 2.51 -13.46 -22.21
N ALA A 371 2.36 -13.37 -23.53
CA ALA A 371 1.27 -12.63 -24.16
C ALA A 371 -0.03 -13.45 -24.10
N SER A 372 -1.02 -12.96 -23.33
CA SER A 372 -2.40 -13.43 -23.38
C SER A 372 -3.33 -12.42 -22.73
N ASP A 373 -4.62 -12.47 -23.06
CA ASP A 373 -5.64 -11.57 -22.49
C ASP A 373 -5.70 -11.64 -20.96
N LEU A 374 -5.54 -12.85 -20.41
CA LEU A 374 -5.48 -13.07 -18.97
C LEU A 374 -4.26 -12.40 -18.34
N HIS A 375 -3.11 -12.47 -19.00
CA HIS A 375 -1.88 -11.83 -18.55
C HIS A 375 -1.92 -10.31 -18.72
N ALA A 376 -2.57 -9.80 -19.78
CA ALA A 376 -2.75 -8.38 -20.01
C ALA A 376 -3.52 -7.69 -18.86
N ALA A 377 -4.43 -8.41 -18.19
CA ALA A 377 -5.16 -7.89 -17.04
C ALA A 377 -4.32 -7.68 -15.77
N LYS A 378 -3.11 -8.25 -15.68
CA LYS A 378 -2.21 -8.05 -14.53
C LYS A 378 -1.66 -6.61 -14.51
N SER A 379 -1.18 -6.18 -13.34
CA SER A 379 -0.60 -4.85 -13.15
C SER A 379 0.91 -4.77 -13.39
N ASP A 380 1.43 -3.55 -13.40
CA ASP A 380 2.84 -3.19 -13.52
C ASP A 380 3.62 -3.21 -12.19
N ALA A 381 3.13 -3.91 -11.16
CA ALA A 381 3.72 -3.87 -9.82
C ALA A 381 5.24 -4.16 -9.78
N LYS A 382 5.74 -5.06 -10.64
CA LYS A 382 7.18 -5.37 -10.70
C LYS A 382 8.04 -4.25 -11.26
N PHE A 383 7.48 -3.44 -12.16
CA PHE A 383 8.13 -2.21 -12.63
C PHE A 383 8.17 -1.18 -11.49
N LEU A 384 7.09 -1.02 -10.73
CA LEU A 384 7.07 -0.13 -9.56
C LEU A 384 8.07 -0.54 -8.48
N ASP A 385 8.11 -1.84 -8.14
CA ASP A 385 9.06 -2.41 -7.17
C ASP A 385 10.51 -2.08 -7.56
N ALA A 386 10.86 -2.28 -8.84
CA ALA A 386 12.20 -2.02 -9.37
C ALA A 386 12.52 -0.52 -9.42
N ALA A 387 11.60 0.29 -9.96
CA ALA A 387 11.75 1.74 -10.06
C ALA A 387 11.94 2.38 -8.68
N ALA A 388 11.19 1.95 -7.66
CA ALA A 388 11.32 2.44 -6.29
C ALA A 388 12.69 2.16 -5.65
N ARG A 389 13.43 1.20 -6.22
CA ARG A 389 14.77 0.78 -5.79
C ARG A 389 15.88 1.26 -6.72
N GLY A 390 15.56 2.06 -7.74
CA GLY A 390 16.52 2.53 -8.74
C GLY A 390 17.09 1.42 -9.63
N VAL A 391 16.32 0.35 -9.82
CA VAL A 391 16.70 -0.82 -10.62
C VAL A 391 16.09 -0.72 -12.01
N LEU A 392 16.90 -0.91 -13.06
CA LEU A 392 16.39 -0.88 -14.44
C LEU A 392 15.53 -2.12 -14.71
N THR A 393 14.33 -1.94 -15.26
CA THR A 393 13.48 -3.06 -15.70
C THR A 393 13.73 -3.41 -17.17
N ILE A 394 13.91 -4.70 -17.45
CA ILE A 394 13.76 -5.31 -18.79
C ILE A 394 12.52 -6.19 -18.76
N ALA A 395 11.56 -5.97 -19.65
CA ALA A 395 10.27 -6.66 -19.62
C ALA A 395 9.77 -7.14 -20.98
N SER A 396 8.86 -8.10 -20.97
CA SER A 396 8.02 -8.39 -22.16
C SER A 396 7.10 -7.19 -22.46
N PRO A 397 6.56 -7.05 -23.68
CA PRO A 397 5.64 -5.97 -24.02
C PRO A 397 4.32 -5.99 -23.23
N THR A 398 3.78 -7.17 -22.93
CA THR A 398 2.48 -7.34 -22.26
C THR A 398 2.49 -6.63 -20.90
N ILE A 399 1.51 -5.73 -20.66
CA ILE A 399 1.42 -4.80 -19.52
C ILE A 399 2.44 -3.67 -19.57
N TYR A 400 3.71 -4.00 -19.82
CA TYR A 400 4.78 -3.05 -19.59
C TYR A 400 4.93 -2.01 -20.70
N SER A 401 4.41 -2.24 -21.91
CA SER A 401 4.42 -1.22 -22.98
C SER A 401 3.59 0.01 -22.64
N ASP A 402 2.63 -0.10 -21.71
CA ASP A 402 1.80 1.01 -21.27
C ASP A 402 2.55 1.97 -20.30
N VAL A 403 3.64 1.49 -19.68
CA VAL A 403 4.38 2.22 -18.63
C VAL A 403 5.87 2.40 -18.92
N ILE A 404 6.47 1.49 -19.68
CA ILE A 404 7.86 1.55 -20.13
C ILE A 404 7.92 2.14 -21.53
N ARG A 405 8.59 3.28 -21.63
CA ARG A 405 9.07 3.85 -22.88
C ARG A 405 10.48 3.32 -23.11
N HIS A 406 10.61 2.46 -24.12
CA HIS A 406 11.86 1.76 -24.43
C HIS A 406 13.03 2.74 -24.56
N ARG A 407 14.15 2.46 -23.86
CA ARG A 407 15.36 3.29 -23.75
C ARG A 407 15.20 4.63 -23.04
N GLU A 408 14.01 4.95 -22.52
CA GLU A 408 13.78 6.16 -21.74
C GLU A 408 13.70 5.86 -20.25
N ASN A 409 12.83 4.93 -19.81
CA ASN A 409 12.63 4.57 -18.41
C ASN A 409 12.66 3.06 -18.16
N GLY A 410 13.14 2.29 -19.13
CA GLY A 410 13.17 0.84 -19.10
C GLY A 410 13.45 0.27 -20.49
N LEU A 411 13.53 -1.06 -20.58
CA LEU A 411 13.71 -1.76 -21.84
C LEU A 411 12.60 -2.78 -22.04
N ILE A 412 12.18 -2.93 -23.29
CA ILE A 412 11.20 -3.91 -23.74
C ILE A 412 11.91 -4.89 -24.67
N ALA A 413 11.77 -6.18 -24.39
CA ALA A 413 12.24 -7.29 -25.21
C ALA A 413 11.02 -8.00 -25.83
N PRO A 414 10.68 -7.70 -27.11
CA PRO A 414 9.44 -8.18 -27.74
C PRO A 414 9.33 -9.70 -27.87
N ALA A 415 10.42 -10.37 -28.26
CA ALA A 415 10.49 -11.81 -28.43
C ALA A 415 11.60 -12.42 -27.56
N ILE A 416 11.58 -13.75 -27.40
CA ILE A 416 12.62 -14.51 -26.68
C ILE A 416 14.03 -14.19 -27.21
N SER A 417 14.18 -14.05 -28.53
CA SER A 417 15.44 -13.69 -29.18
C SER A 417 15.99 -12.32 -28.77
N ASP A 418 15.14 -11.42 -28.28
CA ASP A 418 15.52 -10.05 -27.97
C ASP A 418 16.04 -9.89 -26.53
N TRP A 419 15.87 -10.89 -25.66
CA TRP A 419 16.26 -10.80 -24.25
C TRP A 419 17.77 -10.72 -24.05
N ALA A 420 18.53 -11.59 -24.71
CA ALA A 420 19.99 -11.54 -24.67
C ALA A 420 20.57 -10.20 -25.17
N PRO A 421 20.23 -9.71 -26.38
CA PRO A 421 20.77 -8.42 -26.85
C PRO A 421 20.32 -7.24 -25.98
N THR A 422 19.08 -7.26 -25.46
CA THR A 422 18.60 -6.21 -24.55
C THR A 422 19.33 -6.22 -23.21
N LEU A 423 19.62 -7.41 -22.66
CA LEU A 423 20.43 -7.53 -21.45
C LEU A 423 21.87 -7.04 -21.71
N ALA A 424 22.46 -7.41 -22.84
CA ALA A 424 23.80 -6.96 -23.22
C ALA A 424 23.87 -5.42 -23.36
N GLU A 425 22.85 -4.79 -23.96
CA GLU A 425 22.71 -3.33 -24.00
C GLU A 425 22.75 -2.72 -22.59
N ALA A 426 21.94 -3.24 -21.66
CA ALA A 426 21.87 -2.75 -20.28
C ALA A 426 23.16 -2.98 -19.45
N LEU A 427 23.96 -4.00 -19.80
CA LEU A 427 25.22 -4.33 -19.12
C LEU A 427 26.43 -3.56 -19.68
N ARG A 428 26.35 -3.10 -20.93
CA ARG A 428 27.44 -2.40 -21.64
C ARG A 428 27.56 -0.94 -21.22
N ASP A 429 26.44 -0.23 -21.13
CA ASP A 429 26.42 1.21 -20.81
C ASP A 429 25.80 1.45 -19.42
N ASP A 430 26.66 1.61 -18.42
CA ASP A 430 26.27 1.84 -17.03
C ASP A 430 25.57 3.20 -16.83
N ASP A 431 25.94 4.23 -17.60
CA ASP A 431 25.34 5.55 -17.50
C ASP A 431 23.96 5.58 -18.16
N ALA A 432 23.78 4.95 -19.32
CA ALA A 432 22.46 4.78 -19.93
C ALA A 432 21.52 3.98 -19.02
N ARG A 433 21.99 2.87 -18.45
CA ARG A 433 21.24 2.10 -17.45
C ARG A 433 20.81 2.99 -16.28
N ARG A 434 21.74 3.76 -15.69
CA ARG A 434 21.45 4.65 -14.54
C ARG A 434 20.44 5.73 -14.92
N ARG A 435 20.57 6.36 -16.09
CA ARG A 435 19.62 7.38 -16.59
C ARG A 435 18.21 6.79 -16.74
N MET A 436 18.07 5.62 -17.36
CA MET A 436 16.77 4.97 -17.51
C MET A 436 16.14 4.60 -16.16
N ALA A 437 16.91 4.01 -15.25
CA ALA A 437 16.43 3.69 -13.91
C ALA A 437 16.03 4.95 -13.13
N ARG A 438 16.77 6.05 -13.28
CA ARG A 438 16.43 7.36 -12.69
C ARG A 438 15.13 7.92 -13.24
N ASN A 439 14.90 7.82 -14.55
CA ASN A 439 13.64 8.26 -15.16
C ASN A 439 12.44 7.45 -14.64
N ALA A 440 12.60 6.14 -14.44
CA ALA A 440 11.58 5.30 -13.81
C ALA A 440 11.31 5.71 -12.35
N TRP A 441 12.38 5.96 -11.58
CA TRP A 441 12.29 6.43 -10.20
C TRP A 441 11.60 7.80 -10.10
N ASP A 442 11.92 8.74 -10.99
CA ASP A 442 11.27 10.07 -11.05
C ASP A 442 9.81 9.98 -11.49
N TYR A 443 9.47 9.06 -12.42
CA TYR A 443 8.08 8.76 -12.76
C TYR A 443 7.29 8.29 -11.53
N VAL A 444 7.84 7.37 -10.74
CA VAL A 444 7.23 6.91 -9.49
C VAL A 444 7.07 8.08 -8.51
N ARG A 445 8.15 8.83 -8.28
CA ARG A 445 8.18 9.98 -7.38
C ARG A 445 7.09 11.01 -7.68
N GLY A 446 6.83 11.25 -8.96
CA GLY A 446 5.90 12.28 -9.41
C GLY A 446 4.45 11.84 -9.52
N SER A 447 4.17 10.53 -9.65
CA SER A 447 2.84 10.08 -10.07
C SER A 447 2.37 8.70 -9.61
N ARG A 448 3.21 7.91 -8.92
CA ARG A 448 2.85 6.54 -8.51
C ARG A 448 3.09 6.27 -7.03
N MET A 449 3.00 7.30 -6.19
CA MET A 449 3.05 7.13 -4.74
C MET A 449 1.65 6.83 -4.18
N PHE A 450 1.56 5.94 -3.18
CA PHE A 450 0.28 5.63 -2.57
C PHE A 450 -0.31 6.82 -1.80
N ALA A 451 0.55 7.73 -1.31
CA ALA A 451 0.15 9.01 -0.72
C ALA A 451 -0.85 9.77 -1.60
N ASP A 452 -0.69 9.70 -2.93
CA ASP A 452 -1.57 10.38 -3.89
C ASP A 452 -2.97 9.75 -3.97
N GLN A 453 -3.15 8.54 -3.46
CA GLN A 453 -4.41 7.80 -3.48
C GLN A 453 -5.17 7.84 -2.15
N VAL A 454 -4.54 8.22 -1.03
CA VAL A 454 -5.16 8.12 0.31
C VAL A 454 -6.44 8.95 0.38
N ARG A 455 -6.38 10.23 0.00
CA ARG A 455 -7.56 11.12 -0.01
C ARG A 455 -8.65 10.59 -0.94
N ALA A 456 -8.29 10.19 -2.17
CA ALA A 456 -9.26 9.67 -3.14
C ALA A 456 -9.95 8.37 -2.67
N ARG A 457 -9.24 7.49 -1.96
CA ARG A 457 -9.81 6.28 -1.36
C ARG A 457 -10.73 6.63 -0.19
N HIS A 458 -10.29 7.53 0.70
CA HIS A 458 -11.10 7.99 1.83
C HIS A 458 -12.41 8.63 1.37
N ASP A 459 -12.34 9.53 0.38
CA ASP A 459 -13.51 10.20 -0.19
C ASP A 459 -14.45 9.21 -0.87
N TRP A 460 -13.92 8.23 -1.61
CA TRP A 460 -14.73 7.19 -2.22
C TRP A 460 -15.44 6.33 -1.18
N TYR A 461 -14.76 5.91 -0.11
CA TYR A 461 -15.38 5.18 0.99
C TYR A 461 -16.49 5.99 1.69
N ARG A 462 -16.28 7.30 1.87
CA ARG A 462 -17.29 8.21 2.42
C ARG A 462 -18.50 8.34 1.49
N ASP A 463 -18.27 8.45 0.19
CA ASP A 463 -19.33 8.49 -0.83
C ASP A 463 -20.16 7.20 -0.82
N LEU A 464 -19.51 6.03 -0.82
CA LEU A 464 -20.21 4.75 -0.71
C LEU A 464 -21.09 4.69 0.54
N TRP A 465 -20.56 5.13 1.69
CA TRP A 465 -21.34 5.21 2.93
C TRP A 465 -22.54 6.13 2.84
N ALA A 466 -22.37 7.31 2.23
CA ALA A 466 -23.44 8.29 2.07
C ALA A 466 -24.59 7.76 1.19
N ARG A 467 -24.27 6.94 0.19
CA ARG A 467 -25.23 6.33 -0.74
C ARG A 467 -25.73 4.94 -0.33
N ARG A 468 -25.46 4.50 0.90
CA ARG A 468 -25.67 3.11 1.34
C ARG A 468 -27.05 2.53 1.06
N GLU A 469 -28.13 3.29 1.21
CA GLU A 469 -29.49 2.77 0.95
C GLU A 469 -29.69 2.40 -0.53
N ALA A 470 -29.21 3.24 -1.45
CA ALA A 470 -29.26 2.96 -2.87
C ALA A 470 -28.38 1.75 -3.24
N LEU A 471 -27.20 1.65 -2.61
CA LEU A 471 -26.29 0.51 -2.81
C LEU A 471 -26.87 -0.80 -2.28
N ASN A 472 -27.53 -0.77 -1.11
CA ASN A 472 -28.24 -1.91 -0.53
C ASN A 472 -29.30 -2.42 -1.52
N ALA A 473 -30.16 -1.52 -2.03
CA ALA A 473 -31.20 -1.88 -2.99
C ALA A 473 -30.62 -2.45 -4.30
N ALA A 474 -29.54 -1.86 -4.82
CA ALA A 474 -28.88 -2.33 -6.03
C ALA A 474 -28.25 -3.73 -5.84
N MET A 475 -27.64 -3.97 -4.69
CA MET A 475 -27.07 -5.27 -4.33
C MET A 475 -28.15 -6.34 -4.18
N LEU A 476 -29.25 -6.05 -3.48
CA LEU A 476 -30.40 -6.96 -3.35
C LEU A 476 -31.03 -7.29 -4.71
N THR A 477 -31.11 -6.31 -5.61
CA THR A 477 -31.57 -6.54 -6.99
C THR A 477 -30.66 -7.53 -7.73
N ARG A 478 -29.34 -7.43 -7.58
CA ARG A 478 -28.38 -8.38 -8.15
C ARG A 478 -28.44 -9.76 -7.49
N MET A 479 -28.84 -9.86 -6.23
CA MET A 479 -28.99 -11.13 -5.51
C MET A 479 -30.22 -11.95 -5.90
N ASN A 480 -31.23 -11.30 -6.49
CA ASN A 480 -32.49 -11.93 -6.88
C ASN A 480 -32.57 -12.24 -8.39
N ARG A 481 -31.52 -11.93 -9.15
CA ARG A 481 -31.30 -12.38 -10.53
C ARG A 481 -30.49 -13.66 -10.51
#